data_AF-A0A537MYM2-F1
#
_entry.id   AF-A0A537MYM2-F1
#
_cell.length_a   1.000
_cell.length_b   1.000
_cell.length_c   1.000
_cell.angle_alpha   90.00
_cell.angle_beta   90.00
_cell.angle_gamma   90.00
#
_symmetry.space_group_name_H-M   'P 1'
#
loop_
_entity.id
_entity.type
_entity.pdbx_description
1 polymer ?
#
loop_
_entity_poly.entity_id
_entity_poly.type
_entity_poly.pdbx_seq_one_letter_code
_entity_poly.pdbx_strand_id
1 'polypeptide(L)'
;AMGAAEFCWKRARNYTLDRKQFGRPLAANQLIQKKLADMQTEITLGLQACLRVGRLKDAGHAQPEMISLIKRNNCGKALDIARVARDMHGGNGVSDEYHVIRHAMNLEAVNTYEGTHDVHALILGRAITGIQAFTAS
;
A
#
# COMPACT_ATOMS: atom_id res chain seq x y z
N ALA A 1 3.48 -6.09 -3.28
CA ALA A 1 2.55 -5.14 -2.66
C ALA A 1 1.98 -4.11 -3.65
N MET A 2 2.80 -3.28 -4.31
CA MET A 2 2.30 -2.17 -5.15
C MET A 2 1.39 -2.60 -6.32
N GLY A 3 1.64 -3.72 -6.98
CA GLY A 3 0.73 -4.22 -8.02
C GLY A 3 -0.69 -4.53 -7.51
N ALA A 4 -0.83 -5.00 -6.26
CA ALA A 4 -2.14 -5.19 -5.63
C ALA A 4 -2.81 -3.84 -5.30
N ALA A 5 -2.03 -2.86 -4.86
CA ALA A 5 -2.51 -1.50 -4.64
C ALA A 5 -3.01 -0.85 -5.94
N GLU A 6 -2.27 -1.00 -7.04
CA GLU A 6 -2.69 -0.54 -8.37
C GLU A 6 -4.00 -1.19 -8.83
N PHE A 7 -4.16 -2.50 -8.59
CA PHE A 7 -5.41 -3.20 -8.89
C PHE A 7 -6.57 -2.60 -8.09
N CYS A 8 -6.43 -2.49 -6.77
CA CYS A 8 -7.44 -1.93 -5.88
C CYS A 8 -7.82 -0.48 -6.26
N TRP A 9 -6.82 0.35 -6.56
CA TRP A 9 -7.02 1.72 -7.01
C TRP A 9 -7.79 1.78 -8.33
N LYS A 10 -7.35 1.03 -9.36
CA LYS A 10 -8.02 0.99 -10.67
C LYS A 10 -9.46 0.49 -10.54
N ARG A 11 -9.69 -0.53 -9.71
CA ARG A 11 -11.03 -1.07 -9.46
C ARG A 11 -11.93 -0.04 -8.78
N ALA A 12 -11.45 0.63 -7.73
CA ALA A 12 -12.20 1.68 -7.03
C ALA A 12 -12.48 2.89 -7.93
N ARG A 13 -11.51 3.32 -8.75
CA ARG A 13 -11.70 4.38 -9.74
C ARG A 13 -12.83 4.03 -10.69
N ASN A 14 -12.78 2.88 -11.34
CA ASN A 14 -13.80 2.49 -12.31
C ASN A 14 -15.18 2.35 -11.65
N TYR A 15 -15.25 1.69 -10.50
CA TYR A 15 -16.50 1.54 -9.75
C TYR A 15 -17.14 2.89 -9.41
N THR A 16 -16.35 3.88 -8.97
CA THR A 16 -16.88 5.19 -8.61
C THR A 16 -17.27 6.06 -9.81
N LEU A 17 -16.72 5.80 -11.00
CA LEU A 17 -17.18 6.41 -12.25
C LEU A 17 -18.51 5.82 -12.72
N ASP A 18 -18.66 4.50 -12.60
CA ASP A 18 -19.84 3.77 -13.10
C ASP A 18 -21.04 3.87 -12.13
N ARG A 19 -20.79 3.74 -10.83
CA ARG A 19 -21.83 3.75 -9.80
C ARG A 19 -22.36 5.17 -9.58
N LYS A 20 -23.68 5.32 -9.68
CA LYS A 20 -24.38 6.59 -9.42
C LYS A 20 -25.15 6.55 -8.10
N GLN A 21 -25.09 7.65 -7.35
CA GLN A 21 -25.95 7.93 -6.20
C GLN A 21 -26.31 9.42 -6.22
N PHE A 22 -27.52 9.76 -5.76
CA PHE A 22 -28.02 11.14 -5.78
C PHE A 22 -27.92 11.77 -7.19
N GLY A 23 -28.24 10.99 -8.23
CA GLY A 23 -28.29 11.46 -9.62
C GLY A 23 -26.93 11.63 -10.34
N ARG A 24 -25.80 11.34 -9.70
CA ARG A 24 -24.45 11.54 -10.29
C ARG A 24 -23.45 10.44 -9.91
N PRO A 25 -22.33 10.28 -10.65
CA PRO A 25 -21.29 9.33 -10.28
C PRO A 25 -20.73 9.57 -8.88
N LEU A 26 -20.34 8.51 -8.17
CA LEU A 26 -19.66 8.63 -6.87
C LEU A 26 -18.36 9.45 -6.99
N ALA A 27 -17.66 9.35 -8.12
CA ALA A 27 -16.44 10.11 -8.42
C ALA A 27 -16.64 11.64 -8.43
N ALA A 28 -17.88 12.14 -8.46
CA ALA A 28 -18.19 13.56 -8.35
C ALA A 28 -18.14 14.10 -6.91
N ASN A 29 -17.92 13.25 -5.90
CA ASN A 29 -17.80 13.65 -4.50
C ASN A 29 -16.35 13.95 -4.13
N GLN A 30 -16.08 15.08 -3.46
CA GLN A 30 -14.74 15.50 -3.05
C GLN A 30 -14.00 14.44 -2.23
N LEU A 31 -14.69 13.77 -1.29
CA LEU A 31 -14.09 12.73 -0.46
C LEU A 31 -13.67 11.49 -1.26
N ILE A 32 -14.36 11.18 -2.37
CA ILE A 32 -13.95 10.10 -3.27
C ILE A 32 -12.70 10.51 -4.04
N GLN A 33 -12.65 11.74 -4.56
CA GLN A 33 -11.47 12.22 -5.30
C GLN A 33 -10.23 12.32 -4.41
N LYS A 34 -10.39 12.77 -3.15
CA LYS A 34 -9.29 12.76 -2.17
C LYS A 34 -8.71 11.35 -2.00
N LYS A 35 -9.57 10.34 -1.78
CA LYS A 35 -9.13 8.94 -1.65
C LYS A 35 -8.37 8.46 -2.88
N LEU A 36 -8.86 8.77 -4.09
CA LEU A 36 -8.18 8.41 -5.33
C LEU A 36 -6.81 9.11 -5.48
N ALA A 37 -6.71 10.37 -5.07
CA ALA A 37 -5.47 11.13 -5.10
C ALA A 37 -4.43 10.57 -4.11
N ASP A 38 -4.86 10.24 -2.88
CA ASP A 38 -4.00 9.62 -1.88
C ASP A 38 -3.46 8.27 -2.37
N MET A 39 -4.32 7.42 -2.94
CA MET A 39 -3.93 6.13 -3.52
C MET A 39 -2.87 6.30 -4.62
N GLN A 40 -3.13 7.18 -5.60
CA GLN A 40 -2.22 7.40 -6.71
C GLN A 40 -0.86 7.93 -6.25
N THR A 41 -0.86 8.85 -5.29
CA THR A 41 0.35 9.44 -4.72
C THR A 41 1.24 8.37 -4.10
N GLU A 42 0.69 7.56 -3.19
CA GLU A 42 1.44 6.54 -2.47
C GLU A 42 1.95 5.41 -3.38
N ILE A 43 1.14 5.01 -4.38
CA ILE A 43 1.57 4.05 -5.40
C ILE A 43 2.76 4.58 -6.19
N THR A 44 2.68 5.83 -6.64
CA THR A 44 3.71 6.44 -7.47
C THR A 44 5.03 6.57 -6.70
N LEU A 45 4.97 7.04 -5.45
CA LEU A 45 6.13 7.12 -4.57
C LEU A 45 6.74 5.73 -4.33
N GLY A 46 5.92 4.73 -4.02
CA GLY A 46 6.36 3.35 -3.78
C GLY A 46 7.04 2.71 -4.99
N LEU A 47 6.51 2.94 -6.21
CA LEU A 47 7.08 2.43 -7.46
C LEU A 47 8.43 3.08 -7.78
N GLN A 48 8.55 4.40 -7.60
CA GLN A 48 9.83 5.10 -7.82
C GLN A 48 10.91 4.65 -6.82
N ALA A 49 10.54 4.47 -5.54
CA ALA A 49 11.45 3.92 -4.55
C ALA A 49 11.91 2.50 -4.91
N CYS A 50 10.98 1.63 -5.33
CA CYS A 50 11.31 0.29 -5.81
C CYS A 50 12.24 0.30 -7.02
N LEU A 51 11.99 1.17 -8.00
CA LEU A 51 12.84 1.32 -9.18
C LEU A 51 14.26 1.72 -8.76
N ARG A 52 14.40 2.71 -7.88
CA ARG A 52 15.71 3.16 -7.39
C ARG A 52 16.47 2.05 -6.68
N VAL A 53 15.82 1.34 -5.74
CA VAL A 53 16.45 0.24 -5.01
C VAL A 53 16.80 -0.92 -5.95
N GLY A 54 15.95 -1.21 -6.93
CA GLY A 54 16.24 -2.19 -7.98
C GLY A 54 17.52 -1.86 -8.75
N ARG A 55 17.65 -0.61 -9.22
CA ARG A 55 18.88 -0.17 -9.92
C ARG A 55 20.12 -0.21 -9.04
N LEU A 56 20.00 0.14 -7.76
CA LEU A 56 21.11 0.02 -6.81
C LEU A 56 21.49 -1.45 -6.57
N LYS A 57 20.51 -2.36 -6.55
CA LYS A 57 20.75 -3.80 -6.42
C LYS A 57 21.51 -4.34 -7.62
N ASP A 58 21.10 -3.99 -8.83
CA ASP A 58 21.79 -4.39 -10.06
C ASP A 58 23.24 -3.88 -10.10
N ALA A 59 23.48 -2.68 -9.56
CA ALA A 59 24.81 -2.08 -9.45
C ALA A 59 25.64 -2.58 -8.25
N GLY A 60 25.14 -3.52 -7.44
CA GLY A 60 25.87 -4.02 -6.26
C GLY A 60 25.95 -3.04 -5.09
N HIS A 61 25.10 -2.01 -5.07
CA HIS A 61 25.09 -0.93 -4.07
C HIS A 61 23.87 -0.93 -3.14
N ALA A 62 22.95 -1.90 -3.28
CA ALA A 62 21.80 -1.99 -2.40
C ALA A 62 22.21 -2.45 -0.99
N GLN A 63 21.74 -1.71 0.02
CA GLN A 63 21.93 -2.07 1.42
C GLN A 63 20.65 -2.73 1.98
N PRO A 64 20.75 -3.66 2.96
CA PRO A 64 19.59 -4.30 3.59
C PRO A 64 18.55 -3.32 4.16
N GLU A 65 18.99 -2.16 4.64
CA GLU A 65 18.14 -1.08 5.16
C GLU A 65 17.25 -0.49 4.06
N MET A 66 17.75 -0.39 2.83
CA MET A 66 16.96 0.10 1.70
C MET A 66 15.80 -0.86 1.37
N ILE A 67 16.06 -2.17 1.47
CA ILE A 67 15.03 -3.20 1.30
C ILE A 67 14.00 -3.11 2.43
N SER A 68 14.46 -2.94 3.67
CA SER A 68 13.58 -2.78 4.83
C SER A 68 12.66 -1.56 4.70
N LEU A 69 13.21 -0.43 4.23
CA LEU A 69 12.46 0.80 3.99
C LEU A 69 11.33 0.57 2.98
N ILE A 70 11.66 0.03 1.80
CA ILE A 70 10.65 -0.16 0.74
C ILE A 70 9.65 -1.25 1.10
N LYS A 71 10.06 -2.33 1.77
CA LYS A 71 9.16 -3.42 2.20
C LYS A 71 8.14 -2.89 3.19
N ARG A 72 8.61 -2.25 4.27
CA ARG A 72 7.74 -1.65 5.30
C ARG A 72 6.75 -0.68 4.69
N ASN A 73 7.25 0.31 3.94
CA ASN A 73 6.41 1.34 3.35
C ASN A 73 5.37 0.74 2.39
N ASN A 74 5.83 -0.06 1.43
CA ASN A 74 4.96 -0.49 0.36
C ASN A 74 3.92 -1.53 0.81
N CYS A 75 4.23 -2.37 1.81
CA CYS A 75 3.24 -3.29 2.37
C CYS A 75 2.16 -2.54 3.15
N GLY A 76 2.55 -1.63 4.05
CA GLY A 76 1.60 -0.83 4.83
C GLY A 76 0.69 0.02 3.93
N LYS A 77 1.28 0.78 3.00
CA LYS A 77 0.52 1.62 2.06
C LYS A 77 -0.39 0.81 1.15
N ALA A 78 0.06 -0.35 0.65
CA ALA A 78 -0.80 -1.19 -0.18
C ALA A 78 -2.00 -1.73 0.60
N LEU A 79 -1.80 -2.13 1.87
CA LEU A 79 -2.89 -2.60 2.73
C LEU A 79 -3.91 -1.48 3.00
N ASP A 80 -3.44 -0.28 3.33
CA ASP A 80 -4.31 0.88 3.54
C ASP A 80 -5.12 1.20 2.27
N ILE A 81 -4.47 1.20 1.10
CA ILE A 81 -5.14 1.40 -0.20
C ILE A 81 -6.21 0.34 -0.43
N ALA A 82 -5.93 -0.94 -0.15
CA ALA A 82 -6.91 -2.01 -0.34
C ALA A 82 -8.12 -1.86 0.61
N ARG A 83 -7.89 -1.46 1.86
CA ARG A 83 -8.96 -1.18 2.84
C ARG A 83 -9.82 0.00 2.39
N VAL A 84 -9.21 1.11 1.97
CA VAL A 84 -9.94 2.27 1.44
C VAL A 84 -10.70 1.91 0.15
N ALA A 85 -10.11 1.10 -0.73
CA ALA A 85 -10.78 0.64 -1.94
C ALA A 85 -12.03 -0.18 -1.60
N ARG A 86 -11.99 -1.12 -0.64
CA ARG A 86 -13.21 -1.84 -0.26
C ARG A 86 -14.23 -0.95 0.47
N ASP A 87 -13.82 0.08 1.22
CA ASP A 87 -14.76 1.10 1.72
C ASP A 87 -15.49 1.83 0.59
N MET A 88 -14.77 2.20 -0.49
CA MET A 88 -15.35 2.90 -1.64
C MET A 88 -16.36 2.06 -2.43
N HIS A 89 -16.32 0.73 -2.28
CA HIS A 89 -17.31 -0.17 -2.89
C HIS A 89 -18.55 -0.38 -2.00
N GLY A 90 -18.56 0.11 -0.75
CA GLY A 90 -19.67 -0.08 0.18
C GLY A 90 -19.96 -1.56 0.42
N GLY A 91 -21.24 -1.96 0.42
CA GLY A 91 -21.64 -3.37 0.58
C GLY A 91 -21.06 -4.30 -0.47
N ASN A 92 -20.84 -3.82 -1.71
CA ASN A 92 -20.19 -4.63 -2.75
C ASN A 92 -18.70 -4.90 -2.45
N GLY A 93 -18.10 -4.07 -1.58
CA GLY A 93 -16.70 -4.20 -1.20
C GLY A 93 -16.39 -5.40 -0.32
N VAL A 94 -17.38 -6.04 0.31
CA VAL A 94 -17.18 -7.28 1.08
C VAL A 94 -17.37 -8.55 0.24
N SER A 95 -17.91 -8.41 -0.98
CA SER A 95 -18.03 -9.52 -1.92
C SER A 95 -16.72 -9.76 -2.65
N ASP A 96 -16.35 -11.03 -2.84
CA ASP A 96 -15.16 -11.39 -3.62
C ASP A 96 -15.35 -11.13 -5.13
N GLU A 97 -16.57 -10.89 -5.62
CA GLU A 97 -16.83 -10.53 -7.02
C GLU A 97 -16.11 -9.26 -7.47
N TYR A 98 -15.79 -8.36 -6.54
CA TYR A 98 -15.05 -7.13 -6.82
C TYR A 98 -13.55 -7.26 -6.53
N HIS A 99 -13.11 -8.40 -5.98
CA HIS A 99 -11.74 -8.79 -5.65
C HIS A 99 -10.96 -7.87 -4.70
N VAL A 100 -11.49 -6.70 -4.34
CA VAL A 100 -10.85 -5.75 -3.42
C VAL A 100 -10.70 -6.32 -2.01
N ILE A 101 -11.68 -7.08 -1.52
CA ILE A 101 -11.60 -7.73 -0.19
C ILE A 101 -10.53 -8.83 -0.17
N ARG A 102 -10.44 -9.64 -1.23
CA ARG A 102 -9.41 -10.67 -1.38
C ARG A 102 -8.01 -10.06 -1.36
N HIS A 103 -7.80 -8.95 -2.07
CA HIS A 103 -6.53 -8.23 -2.00
C HIS A 103 -6.25 -7.65 -0.61
N ALA A 104 -7.25 -7.08 0.08
CA ALA A 104 -7.08 -6.60 1.45
C ALA A 104 -6.65 -7.73 2.40
N MET A 105 -7.33 -8.88 2.36
CA MET A 105 -6.99 -10.04 3.19
C MET A 105 -5.61 -10.61 2.89
N ASN A 106 -5.24 -10.73 1.61
CA ASN A 106 -3.91 -11.17 1.22
C ASN A 106 -2.82 -10.22 1.75
N LEU A 107 -3.08 -8.90 1.73
CA LEU A 107 -2.11 -7.90 2.17
C LEU A 107 -1.90 -7.87 3.69
N GLU A 108 -2.85 -8.34 4.50
CA GLU A 108 -2.63 -8.55 5.94
C GLU A 108 -1.49 -9.55 6.19
N ALA A 109 -1.49 -10.66 5.44
CA ALA A 109 -0.41 -11.65 5.51
C ALA A 109 0.92 -11.03 5.05
N VAL A 110 0.92 -10.35 3.89
CA VAL A 110 2.11 -9.70 3.31
C VAL A 110 2.73 -8.66 4.25
N ASN A 111 1.92 -7.96 5.03
CA ASN A 111 2.40 -7.00 5.99
C ASN A 111 3.08 -7.66 7.22
N THR A 112 2.81 -8.94 7.46
CA THR A 112 3.27 -9.70 8.62
C THR A 112 4.46 -10.60 8.30
N TYR A 113 4.42 -11.36 7.21
CA TYR A 113 5.52 -12.25 6.84
C TYR A 113 6.74 -11.48 6.30
N GLU A 114 7.92 -12.11 6.26
CA GLU A 114 9.21 -11.52 5.81
C GLU A 114 9.63 -10.25 6.59
N GLY A 115 9.37 -10.25 7.90
CA GLY A 115 9.63 -9.11 8.79
C GLY A 115 8.40 -8.24 8.94
N THR A 116 7.88 -8.16 10.17
CA THR A 116 6.71 -7.31 10.44
C THR A 116 7.04 -5.85 10.19
N HIS A 117 5.99 -5.04 10.02
CA HIS A 117 6.12 -3.59 9.87
C HIS A 117 6.97 -2.94 10.99
N ASP A 118 6.85 -3.44 12.22
CA ASP A 118 7.60 -2.94 13.38
C ASP A 118 9.04 -3.46 13.42
N VAL A 119 9.28 -4.71 13.04
CA VAL A 119 10.65 -5.25 12.92
C VAL A 119 11.47 -4.43 11.92
N HIS A 120 10.90 -4.07 10.76
CA HIS A 120 11.60 -3.17 9.84
C HIS A 120 11.78 -1.76 10.39
N ALA A 121 10.85 -1.25 11.20
CA ALA A 121 11.02 0.03 11.87
C ALA A 121 12.24 0.01 12.82
N LEU A 122 12.43 -1.08 13.56
CA LEU A 122 13.59 -1.27 14.44
C LEU A 122 14.91 -1.44 13.68
N ILE A 123 14.90 -2.14 12.52
CA ILE A 123 16.08 -2.22 11.63
C ILE A 123 16.51 -0.81 11.20
N LEU A 124 15.56 -0.01 10.72
CA LEU A 124 15.82 1.37 10.30
C LEU A 124 16.25 2.25 11.48
N GLY A 125 15.59 2.11 12.63
CA GLY A 125 15.95 2.84 13.85
C GLY A 125 17.40 2.58 14.25
N ARG A 126 17.83 1.31 14.27
CA ARG A 126 19.22 0.93 14.53
C ARG A 126 20.19 1.51 13.50
N ALA A 127 19.83 1.53 12.22
CA ALA A 127 20.67 2.12 11.18
C ALA A 127 20.81 3.65 11.30
N ILE A 128 19.78 4.33 11.81
CA ILE A 128 19.77 5.78 12.02
C ILE A 128 20.56 6.17 13.27
N THR A 129 20.40 5.42 14.36
CA THR A 129 20.95 5.80 15.69
C THR A 129 22.23 5.06 16.07
N GLY A 130 22.53 3.93 15.42
CA GLY A 130 23.57 3.00 15.84
C GLY A 130 23.20 2.17 17.08
N ILE A 131 21.99 2.33 17.64
CA ILE A 131 21.57 1.70 18.91
C ILE A 131 20.49 0.64 18.61
N GLN A 132 20.69 -0.58 19.13
CA GLN A 132 19.71 -1.65 18.98
C GLN A 132 18.53 -1.46 19.94
N ALA A 133 17.30 -1.72 19.47
CA ALA A 133 16.07 -1.60 20.28
C ALA A 133 15.12 -2.80 20.10
N PHE A 134 15.64 -3.98 19.76
CA PHE A 134 14.86 -5.22 19.63
C PHE A 134 14.57 -5.88 20.97
N THR A 135 15.44 -5.68 21.96
CA THR A 135 15.31 -6.23 23.31
C THR A 135 15.51 -5.12 24.33
N ALA A 136 14.87 -5.24 25.49
CA ALA A 136 15.22 -4.44 26.65
C ALA A 136 16.48 -5.06 27.28
N SER A 137 17.62 -4.39 27.12
CA SER A 137 18.87 -4.67 27.83
C SER A 137 19.31 -3.40 28.52
#